data_AF-A0A921DRA6-F1
#
_entry.id   AF-A0A921DRA6-F1
#
_cell.length_a   1.000
_cell.length_b   1.000
_cell.length_c   1.000
_cell.angle_alpha   90.00
_cell.angle_beta   90.00
_cell.angle_gamma   90.00
#
_symmetry.space_group_name_H-M   'P 1'
#
loop_
_entity.id
_entity.type
_entity.pdbx_description
1 polymer ?
#
loop_
_entity_poly.entity_id
_entity_poly.type
_entity_poly.pdbx_seq_one_letter_code
_entity_poly.pdbx_strand_id
1 'polypeptide(L)'
;MRVISWSMVALLLAVLLGASVCRAEEAGAEPEAAEISSLNGYVWEDSAPQSRLDFLLGVECALAMESALAEAAQEKGESVSLSLFANGWQIAFHDTTRPELVRRIDEYYVQNPDQKNRHVFDVIWTEMIGPALKAGSARS
;
A
#
# COMPACT_ATOMS: atom_id res chain seq x y z
N MET A 1 -19.68 -75.38 -9.58
CA MET A 1 -19.16 -74.83 -8.30
C MET A 1 -17.69 -74.48 -8.46
N ARG A 2 -17.35 -73.19 -8.39
CA ARG A 2 -15.98 -72.71 -8.12
C ARG A 2 -16.08 -71.75 -6.95
N VAL A 3 -15.44 -72.12 -5.85
CA VAL A 3 -15.40 -71.35 -4.61
C VAL A 3 -14.50 -70.15 -4.88
N ILE A 4 -15.05 -68.94 -4.85
CA ILE A 4 -14.27 -67.71 -4.95
C ILE A 4 -13.43 -67.66 -3.67
N SER A 5 -12.11 -67.84 -3.81
CA SER A 5 -11.16 -67.76 -2.72
C SER A 5 -11.20 -66.35 -2.13
N TRP A 6 -11.35 -66.23 -0.81
CA TRP A 6 -11.35 -64.95 -0.11
C TRP A 6 -10.06 -64.15 -0.34
N SER A 7 -8.96 -64.83 -0.69
CA SER A 7 -7.70 -64.18 -1.10
C SER A 7 -7.83 -63.38 -2.40
N MET A 8 -8.70 -63.79 -3.34
CA MET A 8 -8.96 -63.03 -4.58
C MET A 8 -9.80 -61.77 -4.33
N VAL A 9 -10.74 -61.84 -3.38
CA VAL A 9 -11.55 -60.67 -2.98
C VAL A 9 -10.68 -59.65 -2.23
N ALA A 10 -9.77 -60.11 -1.36
CA ALA A 10 -8.82 -59.25 -0.67
C ALA A 10 -7.83 -58.57 -1.64
N LEU A 11 -7.35 -59.28 -2.67
CA LEU A 11 -6.45 -58.69 -3.67
C LEU A 11 -7.15 -57.63 -4.53
N LEU A 12 -8.42 -57.85 -4.89
CA LEU A 12 -9.20 -56.88 -5.68
C LEU A 12 -9.56 -55.62 -4.87
N LEU A 13 -9.79 -55.75 -3.55
CA LEU A 13 -9.97 -54.60 -2.66
C LEU A 13 -8.67 -53.79 -2.47
N ALA A 14 -7.51 -54.46 -2.36
CA ALA A 14 -6.22 -53.78 -2.23
C ALA A 14 -5.84 -52.95 -3.48
N VAL A 15 -6.20 -53.41 -4.68
CA VAL A 15 -5.92 -52.69 -5.94
C VAL A 15 -6.82 -51.46 -6.12
N LEU A 16 -8.04 -51.45 -5.57
CA LEU A 16 -8.96 -50.32 -5.68
C LEU A 16 -8.70 -49.19 -4.65
N LEU A 17 -7.89 -49.43 -3.62
CA LEU A 17 -7.51 -48.44 -2.60
C LEU A 17 -6.15 -47.77 -2.87
N GLY A 18 -5.39 -48.21 -3.89
CA GLY A 18 -4.04 -47.71 -4.20
C GLY A 18 -3.98 -46.47 -5.08
N ALA A 19 -5.11 -45.91 -5.53
CA ALA A 19 -5.16 -44.77 -6.45
C ALA A 19 -5.59 -43.46 -5.77
N SER A 20 -5.24 -43.27 -4.50
CA SER A 20 -5.54 -42.03 -3.78
C SER A 20 -4.28 -41.18 -3.62
N VAL A 21 -4.26 -40.09 -4.40
CA VAL A 21 -3.73 -38.78 -3.99
C VAL A 21 -2.20 -38.65 -3.99
N CYS A 22 -1.60 -38.56 -5.19
CA CYS A 22 -0.57 -37.54 -5.39
C CYS A 22 -1.29 -36.19 -5.56
N ARG A 23 -1.78 -35.60 -4.46
CA ARG A 23 -2.03 -34.17 -4.45
C ARG A 23 -0.65 -33.56 -4.40
N ALA A 24 -0.25 -32.90 -5.49
CA ALA A 24 0.75 -31.87 -5.38
C ALA A 24 0.24 -30.90 -4.32
N GLU A 25 0.77 -30.98 -3.09
CA GLU A 25 0.95 -29.78 -2.31
C GLU A 25 1.95 -28.94 -3.09
N GLU A 26 1.46 -28.19 -4.07
CA GLU A 26 1.87 -26.80 -4.09
C GLU A 26 1.38 -26.25 -2.75
N ALA A 27 2.23 -26.40 -1.73
CA ALA A 27 2.23 -25.48 -0.63
C ALA A 27 2.41 -24.13 -1.33
N GLY A 28 1.30 -23.48 -1.63
CA GLY A 28 1.26 -22.06 -1.86
C GLY A 28 1.83 -21.47 -0.60
N ALA A 29 3.14 -21.28 -0.59
CA ALA A 29 3.74 -20.21 0.17
C ALA A 29 2.97 -18.98 -0.33
N GLU A 30 1.99 -18.54 0.46
CA GLU A 30 1.58 -17.15 0.39
C GLU A 30 2.90 -16.38 0.36
N PRO A 31 3.15 -15.52 -0.65
CA PRO A 31 4.34 -14.70 -0.60
C PRO A 31 4.28 -14.01 0.74
N GLU A 32 5.24 -14.33 1.62
CA GLU A 32 5.43 -13.60 2.87
C GLU A 32 5.46 -12.15 2.43
N ALA A 33 4.41 -11.41 2.77
CA ALA A 33 4.21 -10.07 2.26
C ALA A 33 5.49 -9.33 2.62
N ALA A 34 6.28 -8.96 1.61
CA ALA A 34 7.58 -8.35 1.85
C ALA A 34 7.33 -7.19 2.80
N GLU A 35 7.79 -7.32 4.05
CA GLU A 35 7.45 -6.37 5.08
C GLU A 35 8.19 -5.08 4.74
N ILE A 36 7.47 -4.16 4.09
CA ILE A 36 8.00 -2.83 3.79
C ILE A 36 8.20 -2.17 5.13
N SER A 37 9.47 -1.87 5.46
CA SER A 37 9.82 -1.24 6.72
C SER A 37 9.03 0.05 6.92
N SER A 38 8.56 0.29 8.14
CA SER A 38 7.79 1.49 8.46
C SER A 38 8.67 2.74 8.38
N LEU A 39 8.25 3.72 7.57
CA LEU A 39 8.85 5.05 7.54
C LEU A 39 8.22 5.90 8.66
N ASN A 40 8.73 5.77 9.88
CA ASN A 40 8.34 6.60 11.02
C ASN A 40 9.28 7.81 11.20
N GLY A 41 9.01 8.64 12.20
CA GLY A 41 9.82 9.82 12.52
C GLY A 41 11.28 9.53 12.85
N TYR A 42 11.59 8.39 13.49
CA TYR A 42 12.99 8.00 13.75
C TYR A 42 13.75 7.74 12.44
N VAL A 43 13.18 6.90 11.56
CA VAL A 43 13.79 6.61 10.26
C VAL A 43 13.88 7.87 9.41
N TRP A 44 12.86 8.74 9.46
CA TRP A 44 12.85 10.01 8.77
C TRP A 44 14.02 10.91 9.19
N GLU A 45 14.20 11.12 10.49
CA GLU A 45 15.28 11.95 11.04
C GLU A 45 16.68 11.38 10.76
N ASP A 46 16.83 10.05 10.76
CA ASP A 46 18.09 9.39 10.44
C ASP A 46 18.37 9.32 8.92
N SER A 47 17.35 9.54 8.09
CA SER A 47 17.48 9.51 6.63
C SER A 47 18.34 10.65 6.12
N ALA A 48 19.13 10.38 5.07
CA ALA A 48 19.88 11.40 4.37
C ALA A 48 18.95 12.47 3.77
N PRO A 49 19.38 13.75 3.70
CA PRO A 49 18.53 14.83 3.18
C PRO A 49 17.93 14.54 1.80
N GLN A 50 18.72 13.96 0.89
CA GLN A 50 18.25 13.62 -0.45
C GLN A 50 17.18 12.51 -0.43
N SER A 51 17.29 11.51 0.46
CA SER A 51 16.31 10.43 0.57
C SER A 51 14.91 10.93 0.96
N ARG A 52 14.83 11.98 1.78
CA ARG A 52 13.55 12.64 2.14
C ARG A 52 12.91 13.34 0.94
N LEU A 53 13.73 13.96 0.08
CA LEU A 53 13.28 14.58 -1.16
C LEU A 53 12.82 13.52 -2.17
N ASP A 54 13.56 12.42 -2.29
CA ASP A 54 13.25 11.32 -3.21
C ASP A 54 11.96 10.59 -2.80
N PHE A 55 11.72 10.44 -1.50
CA PHE A 55 10.45 9.95 -0.99
C PHE A 55 9.28 10.82 -1.49
N LEU A 56 9.37 12.15 -1.35
CA LEU A 56 8.34 13.08 -1.83
C LEU A 56 8.20 13.07 -3.35
N LEU A 57 9.31 12.92 -4.09
CA LEU A 57 9.26 12.68 -5.54
C LEU A 57 8.44 11.43 -5.86
N GLY A 58 8.63 10.33 -5.13
CA GLY A 58 7.84 9.11 -5.27
C GLY A 58 6.34 9.35 -5.03
N VAL A 59 5.98 10.10 -3.99
CA VAL A 59 4.58 10.50 -3.72
C VAL A 59 4.01 11.28 -4.90
N GLU A 60 4.73 12.29 -5.38
CA GLU A 60 4.30 13.13 -6.50
C GLU A 60 4.19 12.35 -7.81
N CYS A 61 5.03 11.35 -8.05
CA CYS A 61 4.91 10.46 -9.21
C CYS A 61 3.59 9.66 -9.17
N ALA A 62 3.19 9.16 -8.00
CA ALA A 62 1.89 8.47 -7.86
C ALA A 62 0.71 9.42 -8.13
N LEU A 63 0.78 10.65 -7.62
CA LEU A 63 -0.22 11.70 -7.86
C LEU A 63 -0.28 12.14 -9.34
N ALA A 64 0.87 12.24 -9.99
CA ALA A 64 0.95 12.56 -11.42
C ALA A 64 0.32 11.46 -12.27
N MET A 65 0.57 10.18 -11.93
CA MET A 65 -0.07 9.05 -12.59
C MET A 65 -1.59 9.09 -12.43
N GLU A 66 -2.09 9.35 -11.22
CA GLU A 66 -3.53 9.48 -10.98
C GLU A 66 -4.14 10.62 -11.81
N SER A 67 -3.47 11.78 -11.85
CA SER A 67 -3.93 12.95 -12.60
C SER A 67 -3.97 12.67 -14.11
N ALA A 68 -2.92 12.07 -14.66
CA ALA A 68 -2.86 11.72 -16.08
C ALA A 68 -3.94 10.70 -16.48
N LEU A 69 -4.25 9.73 -15.59
CA LEU A 69 -5.35 8.79 -15.84
C LEU A 69 -6.72 9.48 -15.82
N ALA A 70 -6.93 10.40 -14.87
CA ALA A 70 -8.17 11.18 -14.80
C ALA A 70 -8.34 12.07 -16.04
N GLU A 71 -7.29 12.76 -16.48
CA GLU A 71 -7.28 13.56 -17.70
C GLU A 71 -7.62 12.71 -18.93
N ALA A 72 -6.95 11.57 -19.10
CA ALA A 72 -7.20 10.66 -20.22
C ALA A 72 -8.63 10.06 -20.24
N ALA A 73 -9.26 9.91 -19.07
CA ALA A 73 -10.66 9.47 -18.97
C ALA A 73 -11.63 10.62 -19.32
N GLN A 74 -11.34 11.84 -18.87
CA GLN A 74 -12.13 13.03 -19.21
C GLN A 74 -12.13 13.30 -20.72
N GLU A 75 -11.00 13.11 -21.41
CA GLU A 75 -10.91 13.20 -22.87
C GLU A 75 -11.84 12.21 -23.60
N LYS A 76 -12.19 11.09 -22.97
CA LYS A 76 -13.14 10.10 -23.49
C LYS A 76 -14.60 10.40 -23.10
N GLY A 77 -14.84 11.51 -22.42
CA GLY A 77 -16.16 11.89 -21.91
C GLY A 77 -16.57 11.18 -20.61
N GLU A 78 -15.62 10.53 -19.93
CA GLU A 78 -15.87 9.90 -18.63
C GLU A 78 -15.73 10.92 -17.50
N SER A 79 -16.60 10.83 -16.48
CA SER A 79 -16.45 11.63 -15.26
C SER A 79 -15.62 10.84 -14.25
N VAL A 80 -14.38 11.28 -14.04
CA VAL A 80 -13.46 10.71 -13.05
C VAL A 80 -13.03 11.79 -12.08
N SER A 81 -13.18 11.53 -10.78
CA SER A 81 -12.70 12.37 -9.69
C SER A 81 -11.38 11.85 -9.16
N LEU A 82 -10.46 12.75 -8.84
CA LEU A 82 -9.26 12.41 -8.07
C LEU A 82 -9.63 11.91 -6.66
N SER A 83 -8.73 11.14 -6.09
CA SER A 83 -8.78 10.65 -4.72
C SER A 83 -8.81 11.81 -3.73
N LEU A 84 -9.35 11.55 -2.54
CA LEU A 84 -9.31 12.52 -1.44
C LEU A 84 -7.89 12.95 -1.11
N PHE A 85 -6.93 12.03 -1.24
CA PHE A 85 -5.53 12.33 -1.02
C PHE A 85 -4.98 13.27 -2.09
N ALA A 86 -5.19 12.98 -3.39
CA ALA A 86 -4.70 13.83 -4.47
C ALA A 86 -5.33 15.24 -4.45
N ASN A 87 -6.65 15.34 -4.25
CA ASN A 87 -7.31 16.62 -4.08
C ASN A 87 -6.78 17.39 -2.86
N GLY A 88 -6.63 16.70 -1.72
CA GLY A 88 -6.11 17.30 -0.50
C GLY A 88 -4.66 17.75 -0.64
N TRP A 89 -3.82 16.99 -1.34
CA TRP A 89 -2.46 17.35 -1.66
C TRP A 89 -2.39 18.63 -2.48
N GLN A 90 -3.17 18.74 -3.55
CA GLN A 90 -3.22 19.96 -4.37
C GLN A 90 -3.66 21.18 -3.54
N ILE A 91 -4.71 21.04 -2.72
CA ILE A 91 -5.19 22.13 -1.85
C ILE A 91 -4.11 22.55 -0.85
N ALA A 92 -3.42 21.59 -0.22
CA ALA A 92 -2.44 21.87 0.81
C ALA A 92 -1.11 22.41 0.26
N PHE A 93 -0.70 21.96 -0.93
CA PHE A 93 0.69 22.03 -1.37
C PHE A 93 0.92 22.54 -2.80
N HIS A 94 -0.09 23.01 -3.53
CA HIS A 94 0.09 23.51 -4.92
C HIS A 94 1.25 24.51 -5.07
N ASP A 95 1.46 25.39 -4.08
CA ASP A 95 2.53 26.39 -4.06
C ASP A 95 3.70 26.01 -3.14
N THR A 96 3.79 24.76 -2.70
CA THR A 96 4.81 24.29 -1.76
C THR A 96 5.88 23.46 -2.46
N THR A 97 7.15 23.82 -2.26
CA THR A 97 8.29 23.06 -2.80
C THR A 97 8.60 21.83 -1.95
N ARG A 98 9.22 20.78 -2.53
CA ARG A 98 9.65 19.59 -1.76
C ARG A 98 10.52 19.93 -0.55
N PRO A 99 11.54 20.82 -0.64
CA PRO A 99 12.33 21.20 0.54
C PRO A 99 11.50 21.85 1.64
N GLU A 100 10.53 22.70 1.28
CA GLU A 100 9.61 23.31 2.24
C GLU A 100 8.70 22.25 2.90
N LEU A 101 8.25 21.26 2.13
CA LEU A 101 7.49 20.13 2.67
C LEU A 101 8.31 19.30 3.66
N VAL A 102 9.57 18.99 3.32
CA VAL A 102 10.51 18.30 4.22
C VAL A 102 10.67 19.10 5.52
N ARG A 103 10.87 20.42 5.43
CA ARG A 103 10.98 21.29 6.61
C ARG A 103 9.76 21.19 7.51
N ARG A 104 8.54 21.18 6.96
CA ARG A 104 7.31 21.04 7.74
C ARG A 104 7.20 19.68 8.43
N ILE A 105 7.65 18.61 7.79
CA ILE A 105 7.67 17.26 8.39
C ILE A 105 8.73 17.20 9.51
N ASP A 106 9.92 17.75 9.27
CA ASP A 106 10.98 17.86 10.29
C ASP A 106 10.47 18.64 11.52
N GLU A 107 9.84 19.79 11.30
CA GLU A 107 9.28 20.62 12.38
C GLU A 107 8.24 19.89 13.21
N TYR A 108 7.40 19.09 12.57
CA TYR A 108 6.42 18.28 13.28
C TYR A 108 7.10 17.30 14.25
N TYR A 109 8.09 16.53 13.82
CA TYR A 109 8.76 15.55 14.69
C TYR A 109 9.66 16.20 15.75
N VAL A 110 10.23 17.37 15.46
CA VAL A 110 10.96 18.19 16.46
C VAL A 110 10.03 18.68 17.55
N GLN A 111 8.81 19.13 17.21
CA GLN A 111 7.84 19.65 18.18
C GLN A 111 7.09 18.54 18.93
N ASN A 112 7.06 17.32 18.39
CA ASN A 112 6.32 16.17 18.93
C ASN A 112 7.23 14.95 19.13
N PRO A 113 8.23 15.01 20.03
CA PRO A 113 9.22 13.94 20.20
C PRO A 113 8.62 12.62 20.70
N ASP A 114 7.48 12.67 21.39
CA ASP A 114 6.70 11.52 21.83
C ASP A 114 5.93 10.82 20.69
N GLN A 115 5.79 11.48 19.54
CA GLN A 115 5.05 10.98 18.38
C GLN A 115 5.95 10.47 17.24
N LYS A 116 7.26 10.29 17.46
CA LYS A 116 8.20 9.79 16.43
C LYS A 116 7.91 8.37 15.94
N ASN A 117 7.09 7.60 16.66
CA ASN A 117 6.59 6.31 16.20
C ASN A 117 5.53 6.41 15.10
N ARG A 118 4.91 7.59 14.91
CA ARG A 118 3.92 7.80 13.84
C ARG A 118 4.58 7.71 12.47
N HIS A 119 3.83 7.19 11.51
CA HIS A 119 4.28 7.04 10.14
C HIS A 119 4.28 8.40 9.42
N VAL A 120 5.26 8.66 8.56
CA VAL A 120 5.40 9.94 7.85
C VAL A 120 4.17 10.27 7.00
N PHE A 121 3.62 9.30 6.27
CA PHE A 121 2.39 9.53 5.51
C PHE A 121 1.17 9.85 6.39
N ASP A 122 1.07 9.26 7.58
CA ASP A 122 -0.01 9.58 8.52
C ASP A 122 0.11 11.03 8.99
N VAL A 123 1.32 11.48 9.33
CA VAL A 123 1.60 12.89 9.66
C VAL A 123 1.26 13.84 8.51
N ILE A 124 1.70 13.54 7.28
CA ILE A 124 1.35 14.36 6.10
C ILE A 124 -0.17 14.45 5.95
N TRP A 125 -0.88 13.34 6.11
CA TRP A 125 -2.33 13.30 5.99
C TRP A 125 -3.04 14.09 7.10
N THR A 126 -2.76 13.80 8.37
CA THR A 126 -3.55 14.35 9.49
C THR A 126 -3.15 15.76 9.87
N GLU A 127 -1.87 16.11 9.74
CA GLU A 127 -1.33 17.38 10.25
C GLU A 127 -1.23 18.46 9.17
N MET A 128 -1.24 18.08 7.90
CA MET A 128 -1.04 19.01 6.80
C MET A 128 -2.21 19.02 5.83
N ILE A 129 -2.57 17.86 5.25
CA ILE A 129 -3.65 17.76 4.26
C ILE A 129 -5.03 17.93 4.90
N GLY A 130 -5.31 17.20 5.98
CA GLY A 130 -6.61 17.22 6.67
C GLY A 130 -7.03 18.63 7.11
N PRO A 131 -6.16 19.43 7.74
CA PRO A 131 -6.46 20.81 8.08
C PRO A 131 -6.72 21.70 6.86
N ALA A 132 -5.96 21.53 5.78
CA ALA A 132 -6.14 22.28 4.54
C ALA A 132 -7.50 21.99 3.88
N LEU A 133 -7.93 20.72 3.86
CA LEU A 133 -9.24 20.32 3.35
C LEU A 133 -10.39 20.98 4.13
N LYS A 134 -10.30 21.00 5.48
CA LYS A 134 -11.29 21.67 6.33
C LYS A 134 -11.34 23.18 6.07
N ALA A 135 -10.18 23.82 5.92
CA ALA A 135 -10.08 25.25 5.64
C ALA A 135 -10.52 25.62 4.21
N GLY A 136 -10.37 24.71 3.24
CA GLY A 136 -10.87 24.86 1.88
C GLY A 136 -12.39 24.73 1.81
N SER A 137 -12.96 23.73 2.47
CA SER A 137 -14.43 23.53 2.54
C SER A 137 -15.18 24.67 3.24
N ALA A 138 -14.53 25.41 4.15
CA ALA A 138 -15.13 26.57 4.80
C ALA A 138 -15.17 27.82 3.90
N ARG A 139 -14.49 27.80 2.74
CA ARG A 139 -14.39 28.93 1.79
C ARG A 139 -15.18 28.71 0.50
N SER A 140 -15.78 27.54 0.31
CA SER A 140 -16.65 27.17 -0.83
C SER A 140 -18.12 27.31 -0.48
#